data_AF-A0A6B9YG15-F1
#
_entry.id   AF-A0A6B9YG15-F1
#
_cell.length_a   1.000
_cell.length_b   1.000
_cell.length_c   1.000
_cell.angle_alpha   90.00
_cell.angle_beta   90.00
_cell.angle_gamma   90.00
#
_symmetry.space_group_name_H-M   'P 1'
#
loop_
_entity.id
_entity.type
_entity.pdbx_description
1 polymer ?
#
loop_
_entity_poly.entity_id
_entity_poly.type
_entity_poly.pdbx_seq_one_letter_code
_entity_poly.pdbx_strand_id
1 'polypeptide(L)'
;MNNNKLKVLVGTVLSLIIMVLLGLYIVDFINDPDGQTADILIWMIVIVTFFHSATWGSDKKAEKDEMGQRIKNESGKISYYILTVFLFVLWFVYNQMTESTLGSIFLLSAFCIGVILFPLVQFVIAKKYMKD
;
A
#
# COMPACT_ATOMS: atom_id res chain seq x y z
N MET A 1 -25.77 21.48 -2.55
CA MET A 1 -24.40 21.20 -3.03
C MET A 1 -24.32 19.73 -3.36
N ASN A 2 -24.08 19.37 -4.62
CA ASN A 2 -24.20 17.99 -5.13
C ASN A 2 -23.36 17.01 -4.26
N ASN A 3 -23.99 15.99 -3.66
CA ASN A 3 -23.37 15.06 -2.69
C ASN A 3 -22.08 14.42 -3.24
N ASN A 4 -21.95 14.29 -4.56
CA ASN A 4 -20.76 13.76 -5.21
C ASN A 4 -19.56 14.71 -5.13
N LYS A 5 -19.77 16.03 -5.24
CA LYS A 5 -18.68 17.03 -5.10
C LYS A 5 -18.19 17.11 -3.65
N LEU A 6 -19.10 16.95 -2.68
CA LEU A 6 -18.75 16.88 -1.26
C LEU A 6 -17.93 15.62 -0.94
N LYS A 7 -18.33 14.45 -1.47
CA LYS A 7 -17.57 13.19 -1.30
C LYS A 7 -16.15 13.28 -1.88
N VAL A 8 -16.00 13.87 -3.07
CA VAL A 8 -14.70 14.06 -3.71
C VAL A 8 -13.83 15.00 -2.87
N LEU A 9 -14.37 16.14 -2.44
CA LEU A 9 -13.65 17.11 -1.60
C LEU A 9 -13.19 16.49 -0.27
N VAL A 10 -14.07 15.74 0.40
CA VAL A 10 -13.74 15.03 1.65
C VAL A 10 -12.66 13.97 1.42
N GLY A 11 -12.72 13.22 0.32
CA GLY A 11 -11.69 12.24 -0.03
C GLY A 11 -10.31 12.88 -0.28
N THR A 12 -10.26 14.03 -0.96
CA THR A 12 -9.01 14.76 -1.21
C THR A 12 -8.42 15.34 0.07
N VAL A 13 -9.25 15.91 0.95
CA VAL A 13 -8.80 16.43 2.25
C VAL A 13 -8.29 15.30 3.14
N LEU A 14 -8.99 14.16 3.19
CA LEU A 14 -8.56 12.99 3.94
C LEU A 14 -7.23 12.43 3.43
N SER A 15 -7.04 12.39 2.11
CA SER A 15 -5.76 11.99 1.49
C SER A 15 -4.60 12.90 1.91
N LEU A 16 -4.82 14.21 1.93
CA LEU A 16 -3.80 15.18 2.35
C LEU A 16 -3.43 15.01 3.82
N ILE A 17 -4.42 14.80 4.69
CA ILE A 17 -4.21 14.56 6.12
C ILE A 17 -3.40 13.28 6.34
N ILE A 18 -3.76 12.18 5.65
CA ILE A 18 -3.03 10.91 5.73
C ILE A 18 -1.57 11.12 5.31
N MET A 19 -1.32 11.85 4.22
CA MET A 19 0.03 12.10 3.71
C MET A 19 0.89 12.94 4.68
N VAL A 20 0.31 13.94 5.34
CA VAL A 20 1.01 14.75 6.35
C VAL A 20 1.35 13.91 7.58
N LEU A 21 0.40 13.12 8.08
CA LEU A 21 0.61 12.25 9.24
C LEU A 21 1.65 11.16 8.97
N LEU A 22 1.69 10.62 7.75
CA LEU A 22 2.72 9.66 7.30
C LEU A 22 4.12 10.30 7.28
N GLY A 23 4.20 11.58 6.87
CA GLY A 23 5.45 12.34 6.91
C GLY A 23 5.94 12.58 8.33
N LEU A 24 5.05 12.95 9.26
CA LEU A 24 5.38 13.10 10.68
C LEU A 24 5.84 11.79 11.29
N TYR A 25 5.18 10.68 10.96
CA TYR A 25 5.58 9.35 11.40
C TYR A 25 7.00 8.97 10.93
N ILE A 26 7.35 9.27 9.68
CA ILE A 26 8.71 9.01 9.17
C ILE A 26 9.76 9.84 9.94
N VAL A 27 9.44 11.09 10.28
CA VAL A 27 10.32 11.96 11.08
C VAL A 27 10.50 11.38 12.49
N ASP A 28 9.43 10.98 13.14
CA ASP A 28 9.48 10.37 14.47
C ASP A 28 10.20 9.01 14.47
N PHE A 29 10.04 8.22 13.41
CA PHE A 29 10.75 6.95 13.23
C PHE A 29 12.27 7.13 13.11
N ILE A 30 12.74 8.20 12.47
CA ILE A 30 14.17 8.50 12.37
C ILE A 30 14.74 8.95 13.72
N ASN A 31 13.93 9.61 14.54
CA ASN A 31 14.36 10.19 15.81
C ASN A 31 14.30 9.20 16.99
N ASP A 32 13.36 8.24 16.99
CA ASP A 32 13.21 7.26 18.08
C ASP A 32 12.80 5.85 17.55
N PRO A 33 13.77 4.98 17.23
CA PRO A 33 13.53 3.69 16.59
C PRO A 33 13.08 2.56 17.54
N ASP A 34 13.12 2.73 18.86
CA ASP A 34 13.11 1.59 19.80
C ASP A 34 11.70 1.04 20.17
N GLY A 35 10.60 1.67 19.76
CA GLY A 35 9.27 1.36 20.31
C GLY A 35 8.09 1.12 19.34
N GLN A 36 8.26 1.26 18.02
CA GLN A 36 7.11 1.63 17.16
C GLN A 36 6.55 0.52 16.26
N THR A 37 6.74 -0.76 16.58
CA THR A 37 6.26 -1.87 15.71
C THR A 37 4.75 -1.87 15.50
N ALA A 38 3.98 -1.47 16.52
CA ALA A 38 2.53 -1.34 16.45
C ALA A 38 2.10 -0.19 15.53
N ASP A 39 2.84 0.92 15.53
CA ASP A 39 2.54 2.08 14.71
C ASP A 39 2.78 1.77 13.23
N ILE A 40 3.82 1.00 12.89
CA ILE A 40 4.08 0.52 11.52
C ILE A 40 2.87 -0.25 10.97
N LEU A 41 2.29 -1.15 11.79
CA LEU A 41 1.15 -1.96 11.38
C LEU A 41 -0.12 -1.11 11.19
N ILE A 42 -0.36 -0.12 12.06
CA ILE A 42 -1.48 0.81 11.92
C ILE A 42 -1.33 1.61 10.63
N TRP A 43 -0.14 2.15 10.35
CA TRP A 43 0.16 2.89 9.12
C TRP A 43 -0.03 2.03 7.87
N MET A 44 0.40 0.78 7.92
CA MET A 44 0.21 -0.18 6.85
C MET A 44 -1.28 -0.43 6.55
N ILE A 45 -2.13 -0.59 7.57
CA ILE A 45 -3.59 -0.73 7.38
C ILE A 45 -4.19 0.54 6.76
N VAL A 46 -3.76 1.72 7.20
CA VAL A 46 -4.22 3.01 6.66
C VAL A 46 -3.88 3.13 5.18
N ILE A 47 -2.64 2.82 4.80
CA ILE A 47 -2.17 2.87 3.40
C ILE A 47 -2.97 1.90 2.52
N VAL A 48 -3.11 0.64 2.95
CA VAL A 48 -3.85 -0.40 2.21
C VAL A 48 -5.30 0.03 2.00
N THR A 49 -5.96 0.50 3.06
CA THR A 49 -7.34 0.97 3.01
C THR A 49 -7.49 2.19 2.11
N PHE A 50 -6.52 3.10 2.16
CA PHE A 50 -6.49 4.29 1.30
C PHE A 50 -6.41 3.91 -0.19
N PHE A 51 -5.44 3.08 -0.59
CA PHE A 51 -5.30 2.65 -1.99
C PHE A 51 -6.49 1.81 -2.45
N HIS A 52 -7.04 0.94 -1.58
CA HIS A 52 -8.24 0.18 -1.91
C HIS A 52 -9.45 1.10 -2.14
N SER A 53 -9.67 2.08 -1.26
CA SER A 53 -10.73 3.08 -1.43
C SER A 53 -10.48 4.01 -2.62
N ALA A 54 -9.23 4.33 -2.95
CA ALA A 54 -8.90 5.15 -4.11
C ALA A 54 -9.14 4.41 -5.44
N THR A 55 -8.98 3.08 -5.44
CA THR A 55 -9.18 2.24 -6.61
C THR A 55 -10.66 1.99 -6.91
N TRP A 56 -11.45 1.66 -5.89
CA TRP A 56 -12.86 1.25 -6.07
C TRP A 56 -13.89 2.28 -5.62
N GLY A 57 -13.47 3.29 -4.84
CA GLY A 57 -14.38 4.28 -4.28
C GLY A 57 -15.51 3.64 -3.47
N SER A 58 -16.73 4.19 -3.59
CA SER A 58 -17.93 3.59 -3.00
C SER A 58 -18.63 2.57 -3.90
N ASP A 59 -18.04 2.24 -5.07
CA ASP A 59 -18.75 1.53 -6.12
C ASP A 59 -18.35 0.04 -6.17
N LYS A 60 -18.87 -0.72 -5.20
CA LYS A 60 -18.67 -2.18 -5.10
C LYS A 60 -19.16 -2.96 -6.32
N LYS A 61 -19.98 -2.35 -7.19
CA LYS A 61 -20.41 -2.97 -8.45
C LYS A 61 -19.31 -2.92 -9.50
N ALA A 62 -18.53 -1.83 -9.57
CA ALA A 62 -17.39 -1.72 -10.48
C ALA A 62 -16.29 -2.76 -10.18
N GLU A 63 -16.14 -3.16 -8.90
CA GLU A 63 -15.20 -4.21 -8.50
C GLU A 63 -15.62 -5.60 -9.01
N LYS A 64 -16.92 -5.89 -9.08
CA LYS A 64 -17.45 -7.21 -9.46
C LYS A 64 -17.70 -7.37 -10.95
N ASP A 65 -17.64 -6.27 -11.68
CA ASP A 65 -17.81 -6.24 -13.13
C ASP A 65 -16.65 -6.97 -13.83
N GLU A 66 -16.85 -7.38 -15.09
CA GLU A 66 -15.85 -8.12 -15.87
C GLU A 66 -14.54 -7.34 -16.01
N MET A 67 -14.64 -6.01 -16.16
CA MET A 67 -13.48 -5.13 -16.20
C MET A 67 -12.76 -5.07 -14.85
N GLY A 68 -13.51 -5.07 -13.74
CA GLY A 68 -12.94 -5.07 -12.40
C GLY A 68 -12.20 -6.36 -12.07
N GLN A 69 -12.73 -7.51 -12.52
CA GLN A 69 -12.06 -8.80 -12.40
C GLN A 69 -10.77 -8.86 -13.24
N ARG A 70 -10.77 -8.30 -14.45
CA ARG A 70 -9.56 -8.20 -15.29
C ARG A 70 -8.48 -7.37 -14.61
N ILE A 71 -8.83 -6.18 -14.09
CA ILE A 71 -7.92 -5.33 -13.32
C ILE A 71 -7.33 -6.12 -12.16
N LYS A 72 -8.15 -6.80 -11.35
CA LYS A 72 -7.67 -7.58 -10.19
C LYS A 72 -6.69 -8.69 -10.60
N ASN A 73 -6.98 -9.39 -11.69
CA ASN A 73 -6.16 -10.52 -12.14
C ASN A 73 -4.82 -10.06 -12.74
N GLU A 74 -4.82 -8.98 -13.53
CA GLU A 74 -3.60 -8.38 -14.07
C GLU A 74 -2.74 -7.76 -12.97
N SER A 75 -3.39 -7.06 -12.03
CA SER A 75 -2.73 -6.47 -10.87
C SER A 75 -2.07 -7.52 -10.00
N GLY A 76 -2.76 -8.65 -9.75
CA GLY A 76 -2.20 -9.77 -8.99
C GLY A 76 -0.95 -10.34 -9.63
N LYS A 77 -0.94 -10.54 -10.96
CA LYS A 77 0.25 -11.02 -11.68
C LYS A 77 1.42 -10.04 -11.57
N ILE A 78 1.17 -8.76 -11.81
CA ILE A 78 2.22 -7.73 -11.79
C ILE A 78 2.76 -7.54 -10.38
N SER A 79 1.89 -7.48 -9.37
CA SER A 79 2.32 -7.40 -7.97
C SER A 79 3.12 -8.63 -7.57
N TYR A 80 2.76 -9.82 -8.04
CA TYR A 80 3.50 -11.04 -7.75
C TYR A 80 4.93 -11.00 -8.30
N TYR A 81 5.11 -10.57 -9.55
CA TYR A 81 6.46 -10.45 -10.14
C TYR A 81 7.31 -9.41 -9.42
N ILE A 82 6.74 -8.23 -9.12
CA ILE A 82 7.47 -7.18 -8.38
C ILE A 82 7.82 -7.68 -6.97
N LEU A 83 6.89 -8.35 -6.28
CA LEU A 83 7.14 -8.91 -4.95
C LEU A 83 8.23 -9.98 -4.98
N THR A 84 8.23 -10.83 -6.01
CA THR A 84 9.24 -11.89 -6.17
C THR A 84 10.64 -11.29 -6.32
N VAL A 85 10.79 -10.26 -7.16
CA VAL A 85 12.07 -9.53 -7.31
C VAL A 85 12.47 -8.90 -5.98
N PHE A 86 11.53 -8.27 -5.28
CA PHE A 86 11.80 -7.62 -4.02
C PHE A 86 12.24 -8.60 -2.93
N LEU A 87 11.58 -9.75 -2.82
CA LEU A 87 11.96 -10.84 -1.91
C LEU A 87 13.35 -11.39 -2.25
N PHE A 88 13.69 -11.48 -3.54
CA PHE A 88 15.03 -11.92 -3.96
C PHE A 88 16.12 -10.94 -3.53
N VAL A 89 15.88 -9.63 -3.68
CA VAL A 89 16.80 -8.57 -3.22
C VAL A 89 16.94 -8.58 -1.70
N LEU A 90 15.81 -8.66 -0.97
CA LEU A 90 15.80 -8.79 0.48
C LEU A 90 16.61 -10.00 0.93
N TRP A 91 16.39 -11.16 0.31
CA TRP A 91 17.12 -12.39 0.61
C TRP A 91 18.63 -12.24 0.40
N PHE A 92 19.04 -11.57 -0.69
CA PHE A 92 20.45 -11.27 -0.93
C PHE A 92 21.05 -10.37 0.16
N VAL A 93 20.33 -9.33 0.58
CA VAL A 93 20.78 -8.43 1.67
C VAL A 93 20.84 -9.17 3.01
N TYR A 94 19.85 -10.02 3.31
CA TYR A 94 19.82 -10.83 4.52
C TYR A 94 21.05 -11.75 4.60
N ASN A 95 21.39 -12.43 3.51
CA ASN A 95 22.53 -13.33 3.45
C ASN A 95 23.89 -12.63 3.65
N GLN A 96 23.97 -11.33 3.35
CA GLN A 96 25.18 -10.53 3.55
C GLN A 96 25.30 -9.94 4.97
N MET A 97 24.20 -9.90 5.73
CA MET A 97 24.15 -9.34 7.08
C MET A 97 24.28 -10.46 8.12
N THR A 98 25.09 -10.24 9.17
CA THR A 98 25.31 -11.24 10.22
C THR A 98 24.03 -11.48 11.03
N GLU A 99 23.63 -12.75 11.21
CA GLU A 99 22.32 -13.24 11.68
C GLU A 99 21.81 -12.68 13.02
N SER A 100 22.65 -12.05 13.84
CA SER A 100 22.34 -11.79 15.25
C SER A 100 21.36 -10.63 15.53
N THR A 101 21.00 -9.80 14.54
CA THR A 101 20.25 -8.55 14.84
C THR A 101 19.00 -8.30 13.97
N LEU A 102 18.80 -9.01 12.85
CA LEU A 102 17.80 -8.57 11.84
C LEU A 102 16.55 -9.46 11.67
N GLY A 103 16.47 -10.62 12.33
CA GLY A 103 15.44 -11.62 12.03
C GLY A 103 14.00 -11.09 12.02
N SER A 104 13.55 -10.43 13.10
CA SER A 104 12.15 -10.00 13.23
C SER A 104 11.80 -8.78 12.37
N ILE A 105 12.72 -7.82 12.23
CA ILE A 105 12.49 -6.58 11.46
C ILE A 105 12.48 -6.90 9.96
N PHE A 106 13.35 -7.80 9.52
CA PHE A 106 13.41 -8.25 8.13
C PHE A 106 12.09 -8.88 7.68
N LEU A 107 11.56 -9.83 8.46
CA LEU A 107 10.26 -10.45 8.19
C LEU A 107 9.11 -9.43 8.17
N LEU A 108 9.10 -8.49 9.12
CA LEU A 108 8.07 -7.46 9.20
C LEU A 108 8.09 -6.54 7.96
N SER A 109 9.27 -6.13 7.50
CA SER A 109 9.42 -5.30 6.30
C SER A 109 8.96 -6.01 5.02
N ALA A 110 9.35 -7.28 4.85
CA ALA A 110 8.91 -8.11 3.73
C ALA A 110 7.38 -8.26 3.71
N PHE A 111 6.78 -8.48 4.88
CA PHE A 111 5.33 -8.59 5.04
C PHE A 111 4.62 -7.28 4.67
N CYS A 112 5.06 -6.14 5.21
CA CYS A 112 4.46 -4.83 4.92
C CYS A 112 4.47 -4.54 3.42
N ILE A 113 5.58 -4.82 2.74
CA ILE A 113 5.72 -4.56 1.31
C ILE A 113 4.81 -5.47 0.50
N GLY A 114 4.72 -6.75 0.83
CA GLY A 114 3.81 -7.67 0.16
C GLY A 114 2.35 -7.20 0.18
N VAL A 115 1.89 -6.71 1.33
CA VAL A 115 0.48 -6.28 1.47
C VAL A 115 0.22 -4.91 0.85
N ILE A 116 1.18 -3.97 0.87
CA ILE A 116 1.02 -2.65 0.24
C ILE A 116 1.10 -2.72 -1.29
N LEU A 117 1.91 -3.65 -1.83
CA LEU A 117 2.19 -3.72 -3.25
C LEU A 117 0.95 -4.09 -4.08
N PHE A 118 0.12 -5.00 -3.59
CA PHE A 118 -1.10 -5.42 -4.27
C PHE A 118 -2.08 -4.26 -4.53
N PRO A 119 -2.57 -3.51 -3.51
CA PRO A 119 -3.49 -2.40 -3.72
C PRO A 119 -2.84 -1.24 -4.49
N LEU A 120 -1.52 -1.05 -4.38
CA LEU A 120 -0.79 -0.03 -5.15
C LEU A 120 -0.77 -0.33 -6.65
N VAL A 121 -0.40 -1.55 -7.03
CA VAL A 121 -0.41 -1.99 -8.43
C VAL A 121 -1.84 -1.97 -8.98
N GLN A 122 -2.81 -2.35 -8.15
CA GLN A 122 -4.23 -2.31 -8.51
C GLN A 122 -4.73 -0.91 -8.82
N PHE A 123 -4.31 0.09 -8.04
CA PHE A 123 -4.61 1.50 -8.29
C PHE A 123 -4.01 1.98 -9.62
N VAL A 124 -2.75 1.64 -9.91
CA VAL A 124 -2.07 2.04 -11.15
C VAL A 124 -2.76 1.45 -12.39
N ILE A 125 -3.14 0.18 -12.34
CA ILE A 125 -3.80 -0.50 -13.46
C ILE A 125 -5.23 0.00 -13.65
N ALA A 126 -6.00 0.19 -12.57
CA ALA A 126 -7.34 0.76 -12.65
C ALA A 126 -7.34 2.14 -13.33
N LYS A 127 -6.35 2.98 -13.01
CA LYS A 127 -6.18 4.29 -13.65
C LYS A 127 -5.84 4.20 -15.14
N LYS A 128 -5.15 3.14 -15.56
CA LYS A 128 -4.85 2.87 -16.97
C LYS A 128 -6.12 2.49 -17.74
N TYR A 129 -6.94 1.60 -17.17
CA TYR A 129 -8.22 1.20 -17.76
C TYR A 129 -9.27 2.32 -17.85
N MET A 130 -9.23 3.33 -16.98
CA MET A 130 -10.12 4.50 -17.06
C MET A 130 -9.70 5.55 -18.10
N LYS A 131 -8.50 5.43 -18.68
CA LYS A 131 -7.96 6.40 -19.64
C LYS A 131 -8.13 5.96 -21.11
N ASP A 132 -8.35 4.68 -21.34
CA ASP A 132 -8.70 4.09 -22.63
C ASP A 132 -10.23 4.07 -22.83
#